data_AF-A0A2N1UBL1-F1
#
_entry.id   AF-A0A2N1UBL1-F1
#
_cell.length_a   1.000
_cell.length_b   1.000
_cell.length_c   1.000
_cell.angle_alpha   90.00
_cell.angle_beta   90.00
_cell.angle_gamma   90.00
#
_symmetry.space_group_name_H-M   'P 1'
#
loop_
_entity.id
_entity.type
_entity.pdbx_description
1 polymer ?
#
loop_
_entity_poly.entity_id
_entity_poly.type
_entity_poly.pdbx_seq_one_letter_code
_entity_poly.pdbx_strand_id
1 'polypeptide(L)'
;MKKTILFSVIFTVLAAVSFCAFAVSPAQKPKLLEIKIVGPDSVPENTQSIFCVVAVYDDGSEVEVTADADVKVVSDECKVLNLGGIVETFKLKKPQKQFTICANYRSLEAQKPVTIFADKK
;
A
#
# COMPACT_ATOMS: atom_id res chain seq x y z
N MET A 1 -51.39 51.19 -30.94
CA MET A 1 -52.60 50.75 -30.20
C MET A 1 -52.65 49.22 -30.30
N LYS A 2 -51.93 48.50 -29.44
CA LYS A 2 -52.46 47.70 -28.31
C LYS A 2 -53.79 46.99 -28.61
N LYS A 3 -53.74 45.68 -28.88
CA LYS A 3 -54.78 44.74 -28.44
C LYS A 3 -54.18 43.34 -28.25
N THR A 4 -53.98 43.04 -26.98
CA THR A 4 -53.55 41.77 -26.40
C THR A 4 -54.74 40.81 -26.37
N ILE A 5 -54.55 39.55 -26.76
CA ILE A 5 -55.47 38.46 -26.42
C ILE A 5 -54.62 37.30 -25.87
N LEU A 6 -54.83 37.02 -24.58
CA LEU A 6 -54.30 35.89 -23.84
C LEU A 6 -54.95 34.59 -24.35
N PHE A 7 -54.15 33.55 -24.60
CA PHE A 7 -54.62 32.17 -24.53
C PHE A 7 -53.66 31.32 -23.68
N SER A 8 -54.28 30.72 -22.67
CA SER A 8 -53.79 29.73 -21.72
C SER A 8 -53.07 28.56 -22.41
N VAL A 9 -51.88 28.19 -21.93
CA VAL A 9 -51.43 26.79 -21.98
C VAL A 9 -50.79 26.43 -20.63
N ILE A 10 -51.34 25.36 -20.07
CA ILE A 10 -51.10 24.78 -18.76
C ILE A 10 -49.82 23.96 -18.77
N PHE A 11 -49.03 24.15 -17.72
CA PHE A 11 -48.21 23.19 -16.97
C PHE A 11 -47.85 21.85 -17.63
N THR A 12 -46.57 21.70 -18.02
CA THR A 12 -45.88 20.41 -17.91
C THR A 12 -44.46 20.65 -17.41
N VAL A 13 -44.25 20.40 -16.12
CA VAL A 13 -42.92 20.22 -15.54
C VAL A 13 -42.38 18.90 -16.09
N LEU A 14 -41.24 18.94 -16.78
CA LEU A 14 -40.38 17.76 -16.91
C LEU A 14 -38.97 18.20 -16.53
N ALA A 15 -38.73 18.23 -15.22
CA ALA A 15 -37.37 18.22 -14.69
C ALA A 15 -36.72 16.91 -15.13
N ALA A 16 -35.77 16.99 -16.06
CA ALA A 16 -34.85 15.89 -16.30
C ALA A 16 -33.96 15.77 -15.06
N VAL A 17 -34.42 15.01 -14.05
CA VAL A 17 -33.51 14.42 -13.08
C VAL A 17 -32.66 13.45 -13.88
N SER A 18 -31.48 13.93 -14.29
CA SER A 18 -30.43 13.08 -14.80
C SER A 18 -30.07 12.13 -13.67
N PHE A 19 -30.74 10.98 -13.67
CA PHE A 19 -30.26 9.79 -12.99
C PHE A 19 -28.96 9.47 -13.70
N CYS A 20 -27.84 9.94 -13.14
CA CYS A 20 -26.58 9.24 -13.30
C CYS A 20 -26.85 7.84 -12.74
N ALA A 21 -27.28 6.93 -13.62
CA ALA A 21 -27.25 5.52 -13.34
C ALA A 21 -25.80 5.22 -12.99
N PHE A 22 -25.51 5.08 -11.70
CA PHE A 22 -24.24 4.53 -11.27
C PHE A 22 -24.33 3.06 -11.68
N ALA A 23 -23.80 2.76 -12.86
CA ALA A 23 -23.54 1.39 -13.25
C ALA A 23 -22.63 0.84 -12.17
N VAL A 24 -23.17 0.04 -11.25
CA VAL A 24 -22.37 -0.79 -10.37
C VAL A 24 -21.66 -1.74 -11.31
N SER A 25 -20.42 -1.39 -11.64
CA SER A 25 -19.53 -2.18 -12.48
C SER A 25 -19.48 -3.59 -11.89
N PRO A 26 -19.52 -4.66 -12.71
CA PRO A 26 -19.32 -6.02 -12.18
C PRO A 26 -18.03 -6.02 -11.36
N ALA A 27 -18.05 -6.65 -10.18
CA ALA A 27 -16.91 -6.71 -9.26
C ALA A 27 -15.71 -7.38 -9.95
N GLN A 28 -14.95 -6.60 -10.71
CA GLN A 28 -13.73 -7.03 -11.34
C GLN A 28 -12.71 -7.23 -10.23
N LYS A 29 -12.09 -8.40 -10.19
CA LYS A 29 -11.04 -8.68 -9.21
C LYS A 29 -9.96 -7.61 -9.33
N PRO A 30 -9.58 -6.93 -8.23
CA PRO A 30 -8.58 -5.87 -8.27
C PRO A 30 -7.25 -6.38 -8.80
N LYS A 31 -6.60 -5.59 -9.66
CA LYS A 31 -5.29 -5.90 -10.23
C LYS A 31 -4.22 -5.36 -9.29
N LEU A 32 -3.25 -6.21 -8.97
CA LEU A 32 -2.08 -5.80 -8.20
C LEU A 32 -1.24 -4.81 -9.02
N LEU A 33 -0.97 -3.64 -8.46
CA LEU A 33 -0.15 -2.60 -9.10
C LEU A 33 1.27 -2.58 -8.55
N GLU A 34 1.41 -2.56 -7.23
CA GLU A 34 2.71 -2.47 -6.55
C GLU A 34 2.69 -3.22 -5.22
N ILE A 35 3.88 -3.45 -4.69
CA ILE A 35 4.08 -3.85 -3.30
C ILE A 35 5.07 -2.89 -2.63
N LYS A 36 4.91 -2.67 -1.33
CA LYS A 36 5.79 -1.83 -0.52
C LYS A 36 6.10 -2.51 0.79
N ILE A 37 7.33 -2.32 1.28
CA ILE A 37 7.74 -2.79 2.61
C ILE A 37 7.56 -1.63 3.59
N VAL A 38 6.78 -1.85 4.63
CA VAL A 38 6.49 -0.88 5.69
C VAL A 38 7.19 -1.31 6.97
N GLY A 39 7.84 -0.36 7.64
CA GLY A 39 8.62 -0.61 8.84
C GLY A 39 9.67 0.48 9.05
N PRO A 40 10.44 0.41 10.14
CA PRO A 40 11.44 1.42 10.48
C PRO A 40 12.57 1.50 9.44
N ASP A 41 13.08 2.70 9.20
CA ASP A 41 14.25 2.93 8.33
C ASP A 41 15.58 2.66 9.05
N SER A 42 15.55 2.60 10.38
CA SER A 42 16.70 2.31 11.22
C SER A 42 16.33 1.45 12.42
N VAL A 43 17.19 0.50 12.77
CA VAL A 43 16.97 -0.47 13.85
C VAL A 43 18.23 -0.59 14.73
N PRO A 44 18.10 -0.71 16.06
CA PRO A 44 19.26 -1.00 16.91
C PRO A 44 19.78 -2.42 16.66
N GLU A 45 21.07 -2.64 16.85
CA GLU A 45 21.65 -4.01 16.87
C GLU A 45 21.08 -4.86 18.02
N ASN A 46 21.12 -6.19 17.90
CA ASN A 46 20.60 -7.14 18.89
C ASN A 46 19.13 -6.93 19.26
N THR A 47 18.33 -6.40 18.33
CA THR A 47 16.89 -6.21 18.50
C THR A 47 16.09 -6.88 17.40
N GLN A 48 14.81 -7.06 17.66
CA GLN A 48 13.83 -7.50 16.68
C GLN A 48 12.94 -6.32 16.32
N SER A 49 12.67 -6.17 15.02
CA SER A 49 11.79 -5.13 14.48
C SER A 49 10.79 -5.74 13.51
N ILE A 50 9.57 -5.21 13.52
CA ILE A 50 8.48 -5.70 12.68
C ILE A 50 8.51 -4.96 11.34
N PHE A 51 8.39 -5.73 10.25
CA PHE A 51 8.23 -5.24 8.90
C PHE A 51 7.02 -5.91 8.26
N CYS A 52 6.23 -5.15 7.52
CA CYS A 52 5.05 -5.62 6.82
C CYS A 52 5.22 -5.43 5.31
N VAL A 53 4.66 -6.34 4.52
CA VAL A 53 4.56 -6.18 3.06
C VAL A 53 3.12 -5.81 2.73
N VAL A 54 2.93 -4.67 2.08
CA VAL A 54 1.62 -4.16 1.68
C VAL A 54 1.51 -4.19 0.17
N ALA A 55 0.46 -4.83 -0.34
CA ALA A 55 0.08 -4.85 -1.75
C ALA A 55 -0.93 -3.73 -2.03
N VAL A 56 -0.68 -2.95 -3.08
CA VAL A 56 -1.56 -1.87 -3.54
C VAL A 56 -2.20 -2.30 -4.86
N TYR A 57 -3.52 -2.11 -4.95
CA TYR A 57 -4.32 -2.52 -6.09
C TYR A 57 -4.86 -1.31 -6.88
N ASP A 58 -5.33 -1.55 -8.10
CA ASP A 58 -5.85 -0.53 -9.01
C ASP A 58 -7.18 0.10 -8.59
N ASP A 59 -7.93 -0.59 -7.73
CA ASP A 59 -9.11 -0.05 -7.06
C ASP A 59 -8.77 0.87 -5.87
N GLY A 60 -7.46 1.07 -5.60
CA GLY A 60 -6.94 1.86 -4.49
C GLY A 60 -6.93 1.13 -3.16
N SER A 61 -7.32 -0.14 -3.11
CA SER A 61 -7.23 -0.94 -1.89
C SER A 61 -5.78 -1.30 -1.56
N GLU A 62 -5.50 -1.39 -0.26
CA GLU A 62 -4.22 -1.86 0.26
C GLU A 62 -4.46 -3.09 1.15
N VAL A 63 -3.67 -4.14 0.94
CA VAL A 63 -3.78 -5.40 1.69
C VAL A 63 -2.42 -5.79 2.23
N GLU A 64 -2.36 -6.15 3.51
CA GLU A 64 -1.17 -6.76 4.09
C GLU A 64 -1.00 -8.18 3.58
N VAL A 65 0.14 -8.47 2.96
CA VAL A 65 0.48 -9.76 2.33
C VAL A 65 1.77 -10.34 2.91
N THR A 66 2.19 -9.88 4.09
CA THR A 66 3.46 -10.27 4.74
C THR A 66 3.63 -11.78 4.83
N ALA A 67 2.60 -12.53 5.22
CA ALA A 67 2.67 -13.97 5.39
C ALA A 67 2.74 -14.76 4.06
N ASP A 68 2.31 -14.16 2.96
CA ASP A 68 2.31 -14.76 1.63
C ASP A 68 3.51 -14.31 0.78
N ALA A 69 4.27 -13.31 1.26
CA ALA A 69 5.42 -12.76 0.56
C ALA A 69 6.70 -13.53 0.89
N ASP A 70 7.57 -13.71 -0.10
CA ASP A 70 8.94 -14.19 0.10
C ASP A 70 9.81 -12.99 0.47
N VAL A 71 10.12 -12.87 1.76
CA VAL A 71 10.96 -11.80 2.31
C VAL A 71 12.37 -12.32 2.58
N LYS A 72 13.35 -11.61 2.05
CA LYS A 72 14.77 -11.93 2.17
C LYS A 72 15.57 -10.70 2.57
N VAL A 73 16.68 -10.94 3.24
CA VAL A 73 17.64 -9.91 3.62
C VAL A 73 19.02 -10.31 3.13
N VAL A 74 19.73 -9.36 2.54
CA VAL A 74 21.09 -9.55 2.00
C VAL A 74 22.11 -8.96 2.97
N SER A 75 22.34 -9.64 4.11
CA SER A 75 23.32 -9.24 5.13
C SER A 75 23.55 -10.36 6.15
N ASP A 76 24.77 -10.48 6.67
CA ASP A 76 25.15 -11.49 7.67
C ASP A 76 24.79 -11.07 9.11
N GLU A 77 24.49 -9.80 9.32
CA GLU A 77 24.22 -9.18 10.61
C GLU A 77 22.72 -9.06 10.92
N CYS A 78 21.87 -9.74 10.14
CA CYS A 78 20.44 -9.81 10.39
C CYS A 78 19.82 -11.04 9.75
N LYS A 79 18.65 -11.44 10.28
CA LYS A 79 17.90 -12.61 9.84
C LYS A 79 16.41 -12.30 9.81
N VAL A 80 15.73 -12.82 8.81
CA VAL A 80 14.27 -12.78 8.73
C VAL A 80 13.67 -13.94 9.53
N LEU A 81 12.69 -13.63 10.37
CA LEU A 81 11.90 -14.55 11.19
C LEU A 81 10.41 -14.44 10.81
N ASN A 82 9.63 -15.44 11.23
CA ASN A 82 8.18 -15.47 11.13
C ASN A 82 7.62 -15.07 9.74
N LEU A 83 7.97 -15.87 8.71
CA LEU A 83 7.51 -15.70 7.33
C LEU A 83 7.78 -14.32 6.70
N GLY A 84 8.70 -13.51 7.24
CA GLY A 84 8.98 -12.17 6.71
C GLY A 84 8.57 -11.01 7.59
N GLY A 85 7.77 -11.27 8.64
CA GLY A 85 7.21 -10.22 9.47
C GLY A 85 8.15 -9.62 10.51
N ILE A 86 9.22 -10.33 10.86
CA ILE A 86 10.17 -9.90 11.91
C ILE A 86 11.58 -9.98 11.37
N VAL A 87 12.35 -8.90 11.52
CA VAL A 87 13.79 -8.88 11.25
C VAL A 87 14.53 -8.80 12.58
N GLU A 88 15.31 -9.83 12.85
CA GLU A 88 16.24 -9.88 13.97
C GLU A 88 17.61 -9.39 13.52
N THR A 89 18.20 -8.47 14.28
CA THR A 89 19.52 -7.92 14.04
C THR A 89 20.53 -8.51 15.02
N PHE A 90 21.78 -8.65 14.58
CA PHE A 90 22.88 -9.16 15.39
C PHE A 90 23.90 -8.06 15.67
N LYS A 91 24.84 -8.36 16.58
CA LYS A 91 25.92 -7.47 16.96
C LYS A 91 26.73 -7.01 15.73
N LEU A 92 26.89 -5.70 15.60
CA LEU A 92 27.71 -5.10 14.56
C LEU A 92 29.20 -5.05 14.97
N LYS A 93 30.05 -5.18 13.96
CA LYS A 93 31.50 -4.89 14.05
C LYS A 93 31.82 -3.41 13.79
N LYS A 94 30.83 -2.63 13.33
CA LYS A 94 30.94 -1.23 12.91
C LYS A 94 29.86 -0.40 13.63
N PRO A 95 30.00 0.93 13.73
CA PRO A 95 29.01 1.78 14.41
C PRO A 95 27.64 1.76 13.73
N GLN A 96 27.59 1.54 12.42
CA GLN A 96 26.36 1.36 11.67
C GLN A 96 26.62 0.55 10.40
N LYS A 97 25.57 -0.08 9.86
CA LYS A 97 25.59 -0.78 8.56
C LYS A 97 24.22 -0.67 7.90
N GLN A 98 24.21 -0.38 6.60
CA GLN A 98 22.99 -0.44 5.79
C GLN A 98 22.84 -1.83 5.17
N PHE A 99 21.61 -2.33 5.13
CA PHE A 99 21.22 -3.54 4.41
C PHE A 99 19.93 -3.29 3.64
N THR A 100 19.58 -4.20 2.73
CA THR A 100 18.36 -4.13 1.95
C THR A 100 17.46 -5.30 2.30
N ILE A 101 16.20 -5.00 2.62
CA ILE A 101 15.11 -5.98 2.69
C ILE A 101 14.52 -6.07 1.28
N CYS A 102 14.47 -7.28 0.73
CA CYS A 102 13.79 -7.58 -0.52
C CYS A 102 12.54 -8.39 -0.23
N ALA A 103 11.39 -7.99 -0.76
CA ALA A 103 10.14 -8.73 -0.66
C ALA A 103 9.63 -9.05 -2.06
N ASN A 104 9.29 -10.31 -2.30
CA ASN A 104 8.66 -10.75 -3.53
C ASN A 104 7.25 -11.23 -3.22
N TYR A 105 6.27 -10.71 -3.96
CA TYR A 105 4.89 -11.17 -3.88
C TYR A 105 4.31 -11.26 -5.28
N ARG A 106 3.91 -12.47 -5.66
CA ARG A 106 3.51 -12.82 -7.04
C ARG A 106 4.61 -12.48 -8.06
N SER A 107 4.40 -11.48 -8.89
CA SER A 107 5.32 -11.07 -9.96
C SER A 107 5.96 -9.70 -9.70
N LEU A 108 5.83 -9.18 -8.49
CA LEU A 108 6.39 -7.89 -8.09
C LEU A 108 7.43 -8.06 -6.99
N GLU A 109 8.43 -7.19 -7.04
CA GLU A 109 9.51 -7.09 -6.08
C GLU A 109 9.51 -5.69 -5.46
N ALA A 110 9.69 -5.61 -4.14
CA ALA A 110 9.96 -4.38 -3.42
C ALA A 110 11.29 -4.48 -2.69
N GLN A 111 11.99 -3.35 -2.61
CA GLN A 111 13.22 -3.23 -1.85
C GLN A 111 13.12 -2.05 -0.88
N LYS A 112 13.58 -2.26 0.36
CA LYS A 112 13.68 -1.20 1.37
C LYS A 112 15.08 -1.21 1.98
N PRO A 113 15.86 -0.14 1.83
CA PRO A 113 17.10 0.02 2.57
C PRO A 113 16.79 0.32 4.05
N VAL A 114 17.51 -0.33 4.95
CA VAL A 114 17.39 -0.16 6.41
C VAL A 114 18.78 -0.07 7.02
N THR A 115 18.94 0.79 8.03
CA THR A 115 20.22 1.00 8.73
C THR A 115 20.21 0.37 10.12
N ILE A 116 21.13 -0.55 10.39
CA ILE A 116 21.39 -1.03 11.75
C ILE A 116 22.38 -0.09 12.41
N PHE A 117 22.09 0.39 13.62
CA PHE A 117 23.02 1.18 14.42
C PHE A 117 23.47 0.40 15.66
N ALA A 118 24.76 0.50 15.97
CA ALA A 118 25.31 -0.08 17.19
C ALA A 118 24.79 0.70 18.41
N ASP A 119 24.45 -0.03 19.48
CA ASP A 119 24.04 0.63 20.71
C ASP A 119 25.25 1.34 21.33
N LYS A 120 25.04 2.56 21.85
CA LYS A 120 26.11 3.34 22.47
C LYS A 120 26.44 2.68 23.81
N LYS A 121 27.53 1.93 23.86
CA LYS A 121 28.12 1.45 25.11
C LYS A 121 28.58 2.61 25.98
#